data_AF-A0A9P8XSZ2-F1
#
_entry.id   AF-A0A9P8XSZ2-F1
#
_cell.length_a   1.000
_cell.length_b   1.000
_cell.length_c   1.000
_cell.angle_alpha   90.00
_cell.angle_beta   90.00
_cell.angle_gamma   90.00
#
_symmetry.space_group_name_H-M   'P 1'
#
loop_
_entity.id
_entity.type
_entity.pdbx_description
1 polymer ?
#
loop_
_entity_poly.entity_id
_entity_poly.type
_entity_poly.pdbx_seq_one_letter_code
_entity_poly.pdbx_strand_id
1 'polypeptide(L)'
;MPPLPPAEKLPLPAKKNVRDEWEQNKPEVEQQISDTFGTPWTIEIDPLTLYPYAEEGSFGNHSPGIMIFQYADHVPRPVCSV
;
A
#
# COMPACT_ATOMS: atom_id res chain seq x y z
N MET A 1 -12.46 2.31 -19.49
CA MET A 1 -11.05 2.77 -19.53
C MET A 1 -10.21 1.51 -19.53
N PRO A 2 -9.39 1.24 -20.57
CA PRO A 2 -8.52 0.07 -20.55
C PRO A 2 -7.48 0.22 -19.42
N PRO A 3 -7.11 -0.87 -18.72
CA PRO A 3 -6.10 -0.80 -17.67
C PRO A 3 -4.76 -0.35 -18.28
N LEU A 4 -4.07 0.56 -17.58
CA LEU A 4 -2.74 0.97 -17.99
C LEU A 4 -1.77 -0.21 -17.85
N PRO A 5 -0.79 -0.36 -18.77
CA PRO A 5 0.23 -1.38 -18.62
C PRO A 5 1.05 -1.10 -17.33
N PRO A 6 1.44 -2.15 -16.58
CA PRO A 6 2.31 -1.98 -15.42
C PRO A 6 3.60 -1.27 -15.79
N ALA A 7 4.14 -0.46 -14.89
CA ALA A 7 5.43 0.18 -15.11
C ALA A 7 6.53 -0.90 -15.20
N GLU A 8 7.44 -0.78 -16.17
CA GLU A 8 8.54 -1.75 -16.29
C GLU A 8 9.50 -1.68 -15.09
N LYS A 9 9.74 -0.48 -14.55
CA LYS A 9 10.63 -0.25 -13.41
C LYS A 9 10.18 0.96 -12.61
N LEU A 10 10.15 0.81 -11.29
CA LEU A 10 10.06 1.94 -10.37
C LEU A 10 11.40 2.69 -10.30
N PRO A 11 11.41 4.02 -10.19
CA PRO A 11 12.62 4.78 -9.91
C PRO A 11 13.17 4.43 -8.51
N LEU A 12 14.48 4.61 -8.31
CA LEU A 12 15.16 4.23 -7.05
C LEU A 12 14.51 4.83 -5.78
N PRO A 13 14.09 6.11 -5.76
CA PRO A 13 13.39 6.69 -4.61
C PRO A 13 12.08 5.98 -4.29
N ALA A 14 11.29 5.64 -5.32
CA ALA A 14 10.02 4.92 -5.16
C ALA A 14 10.24 3.50 -4.61
N LYS A 15 11.26 2.78 -5.10
CA LYS A 15 11.63 1.45 -4.57
C LYS A 15 12.02 1.50 -3.10
N LYS A 16 12.80 2.51 -2.71
CA LYS A 16 13.17 2.73 -1.31
C LYS A 16 11.92 2.98 -0.47
N ASN A 17 11.03 3.85 -0.94
CA ASN A 17 9.81 4.20 -0.23
C ASN A 17 8.88 2.99 -0.03
N VAL A 18 8.67 2.16 -1.06
CA VAL A 18 7.90 0.91 -0.93
C VAL A 18 8.50 0.00 0.14
N ARG A 19 9.82 -0.20 0.13
CA ARG A 19 10.48 -1.07 1.11
C ARG A 19 10.35 -0.52 2.55
N ASP A 20 10.63 0.76 2.73
CA ASP A 20 10.72 1.35 4.07
C ASP A 20 9.33 1.61 4.68
N GLU A 21 8.31 1.92 3.86
CA GLU A 21 6.98 2.35 4.35
C GLU A 21 5.90 1.27 4.17
N TRP A 22 5.97 0.43 3.15
CA TRP A 22 4.98 -0.64 2.92
C TRP A 22 5.46 -1.98 3.46
N GLU A 23 6.60 -2.51 2.98
CA GLU A 23 7.08 -3.85 3.37
C GLU A 23 7.36 -3.97 4.88
N GLN A 24 7.84 -2.89 5.51
CA GLN A 24 8.09 -2.87 6.95
C GLN A 24 6.79 -2.95 7.79
N ASN A 25 5.72 -2.29 7.32
CA ASN A 25 4.46 -2.16 8.06
C ASN A 25 3.40 -3.20 7.65
N LYS A 26 3.61 -3.88 6.53
CA LYS A 26 2.76 -4.98 6.05
C LYS A 26 2.37 -6.01 7.12
N PRO A 27 3.27 -6.57 7.96
CA PRO A 27 2.87 -7.56 8.95
C PRO A 27 1.92 -7.00 10.01
N GLU A 28 2.06 -5.73 10.37
CA GLU A 28 1.16 -5.07 11.32
C GLU A 28 -0.24 -4.91 10.71
N VAL A 29 -0.32 -4.45 9.46
CA VAL A 29 -1.59 -4.29 8.75
C VAL A 29 -2.28 -5.64 8.53
N GLU A 30 -1.54 -6.68 8.13
CA GLU A 30 -2.08 -8.04 7.98
C GLU A 30 -2.65 -8.57 9.30
N GLN A 31 -1.97 -8.32 10.42
CA GLN A 31 -2.47 -8.68 11.73
C GLN A 31 -3.74 -7.91 12.10
N GLN A 32 -3.76 -6.59 11.90
CA GLN A 32 -4.93 -5.75 12.20
C GLN A 32 -6.18 -6.18 11.40
N ILE A 33 -6.01 -6.49 10.11
CA ILE A 33 -7.09 -7.02 9.27
C ILE A 33 -7.52 -8.40 9.78
N SER A 34 -6.56 -9.27 10.08
CA SER A 34 -6.86 -10.62 10.58
C SER A 34 -7.64 -10.59 11.89
N ASP A 35 -7.29 -9.69 12.80
CA ASP A 35 -7.97 -9.49 14.08
C ASP A 35 -9.40 -8.94 13.89
N THR A 36 -9.58 -8.02 12.93
CA THR A 36 -10.88 -7.39 12.64
C THR A 36 -11.85 -8.36 11.98
N PHE A 37 -11.38 -9.16 11.03
CA PHE A 37 -12.21 -10.12 10.29
C PHE A 37 -12.25 -11.52 10.95
N GLY A 38 -11.44 -11.77 11.97
CA GLY A 38 -11.36 -13.05 12.69
C GLY A 38 -10.83 -14.22 11.85
N THR A 39 -10.17 -13.94 10.73
CA THR A 39 -9.64 -14.90 9.76
C THR A 39 -8.28 -14.41 9.29
N PRO A 40 -7.26 -15.27 9.08
CA PRO A 40 -5.97 -14.82 8.58
C PRO A 40 -6.08 -14.24 7.16
N TRP A 41 -5.62 -13.01 6.98
CA TRP A 41 -5.55 -12.32 5.69
C TRP A 41 -4.09 -12.07 5.29
N THR A 42 -3.81 -12.26 4.00
CA THR A 42 -2.51 -11.93 3.39
C THR A 42 -2.74 -10.83 2.35
N ILE A 43 -1.91 -9.78 2.39
CA ILE A 43 -2.03 -8.62 1.50
C ILE A 43 -0.89 -8.64 0.49
N GLU A 44 -1.23 -8.83 -0.77
CA GLU A 44 -0.30 -8.73 -1.88
C GLU A 44 -0.67 -7.51 -2.73
N ILE A 45 0.21 -6.52 -2.77
CA ILE A 45 0.03 -5.29 -3.53
C ILE A 45 1.23 -5.14 -4.45
N ASP A 46 1.00 -5.06 -5.76
CA ASP A 46 2.04 -4.82 -6.76
C ASP A 46 2.20 -3.30 -7.02
N PRO A 47 3.25 -2.66 -6.52
CA PRO A 47 3.45 -1.22 -6.71
C PRO A 47 3.77 -0.85 -8.17
N LEU A 48 4.22 -1.80 -9.00
CA LEU A 48 4.46 -1.57 -10.44
C LEU A 48 3.15 -1.34 -11.20
N THR A 49 2.07 -1.97 -10.76
CA THR A 49 0.73 -1.75 -11.35
C THR A 49 0.13 -0.43 -10.92
N LEU A 50 0.45 0.05 -9.72
CA LEU A 50 -0.08 1.28 -9.16
C LEU A 50 0.62 2.53 -9.69
N TYR A 51 1.93 2.45 -9.92
CA TYR A 51 2.75 3.58 -10.36
C TYR A 51 2.26 4.29 -11.65
N PRO A 52 1.80 3.58 -12.71
CA PRO A 52 1.23 4.20 -13.91
C PRO A 52 -0.04 5.01 -13.69
N TYR A 53 -0.80 4.73 -12.63
CA TYR A 53 -2.02 5.46 -12.31
C TYR A 53 -1.76 6.74 -11.53
N ALA A 54 -0.53 6.94 -11.04
CA ALA A 54 -0.14 8.18 -10.38
C ALA A 54 0.28 9.21 -11.42
N GLU A 55 -0.35 10.39 -11.41
CA GLU A 55 0.05 11.52 -12.26
C GLU A 55 1.52 11.91 -12.00
N GLU A 56 2.25 12.32 -13.04
CA GLU A 56 3.64 12.77 -12.90
C GLU A 56 3.73 13.97 -11.94
N GLY A 57 4.58 13.86 -10.92
CA GLY A 57 4.73 14.87 -9.87
C GLY A 57 3.76 14.74 -8.69
N SER A 58 2.76 13.85 -8.78
CA SER A 58 1.81 13.60 -7.69
C SER A 58 2.44 12.86 -6.50
N PHE A 59 1.73 12.87 -5.37
CA PHE A 59 2.12 12.14 -4.15
C PHE A 59 2.30 10.64 -4.41
N GLY A 60 1.46 10.03 -5.25
CA GLY A 60 1.56 8.61 -5.61
C GLY A 60 2.79 8.26 -6.46
N ASN A 61 3.35 9.24 -7.17
CA ASN A 61 4.56 9.06 -7.97
C ASN A 61 5.84 9.17 -7.12
N HIS A 62 5.87 10.11 -6.17
CA HIS A 62 7.01 10.32 -5.29
C HIS A 62 7.06 9.33 -4.11
N SER A 63 5.90 8.99 -3.54
CA SER A 63 5.79 8.20 -2.31
C SER A 63 4.76 7.07 -2.43
N PRO A 64 4.95 6.11 -3.36
CA PRO A 64 3.98 5.04 -3.57
C PRO A 64 3.83 4.11 -2.35
N GLY A 65 4.88 3.88 -1.56
CA GLY A 65 4.82 3.06 -0.35
C GLY A 65 3.94 3.67 0.74
N ILE A 66 4.08 4.98 0.97
CA ILE A 66 3.24 5.70 1.95
C ILE A 66 1.77 5.70 1.50
N MET A 67 1.52 5.90 0.21
CA MET A 67 0.17 5.86 -0.34
C MET A 67 -0.49 4.50 -0.09
N ILE A 68 0.23 3.40 -0.35
CA ILE A 68 -0.26 2.05 -0.10
C ILE A 68 -0.52 1.83 1.40
N PHE A 69 0.44 2.22 2.24
CA PHE A 69 0.30 2.09 3.69
C PHE A 69 -0.90 2.87 4.23
N GLN A 70 -1.08 4.14 3.86
CA GLN A 70 -2.21 4.95 4.31
C GLN A 70 -3.57 4.38 3.85
N TYR A 71 -3.62 3.78 2.66
CA TYR A 71 -4.82 3.10 2.20
C TYR A 71 -5.14 1.89 3.08
N ALA A 72 -4.12 1.11 3.44
CA ALA A 72 -4.29 -0.10 4.23
C ALA A 72 -4.50 0.17 5.74
N ASP A 73 -3.92 1.25 6.29
CA ASP A 73 -4.08 1.70 7.68
C ASP A 73 -5.47 2.30 7.94
N HIS A 74 -6.19 2.74 6.91
CA HIS A 74 -7.56 3.25 7.06
C HIS A 74 -8.59 2.16 7.42
N VAL A 75 -8.16 0.92 7.59
CA VAL A 75 -9.02 -0.15 8.11
C VAL A 75 -9.59 0.30 9.46
N PRO A 76 -10.93 0.29 9.63
CA PRO A 76 -11.56 0.81 10.83
C PRO A 76 -11.08 0.02 12.04
N ARG A 77 -10.24 0.67 12.86
CA ARG A 77 -9.82 0.12 14.15
C ARG A 77 -11.07 -0.11 14.99
N PRO A 78 -11.22 -1.28 15.63
CA PRO A 78 -12.32 -1.49 16.56
C PRO A 78 -12.20 -0.42 17.64
N VAL A 79 -13.09 0.57 17.59
CA VAL A 79 -13.19 1.59 18.63
C VAL A 79 -13.68 0.83 19.85
N CYS A 80 -12.78 0.58 20.82
CA CYS A 80 -13.20 0.14 22.14
C CYS A 80 -14.20 1.16 22.66
N SER A 81 -15.49 0.84 22.52
CA SER A 81 -16.56 1.54 23.18
C SER A 81 -16.43 1.17 24.64
N VAL A 82 -16.13 2.19 25.44
CA VAL A 82 -15.98 2.18 26.90
C VAL A 82 -17.15 1.46 27.58
#